data_AF-A0A924V3X8-F1
#
_entry.id   AF-A0A924V3X8-F1
#
_cell.length_a   1.000
_cell.length_b   1.000
_cell.length_c   1.000
_cell.angle_alpha   90.00
_cell.angle_beta   90.00
_cell.angle_gamma   90.00
#
_symmetry.space_group_name_H-M   'P 1'
#
loop_
_entity.id
_entity.type
_entity.pdbx_description
1 polymer ?
#
loop_
_entity_poly.entity_id
_entity_poly.type
_entity_poly.pdbx_seq_one_letter_code
_entity_poly.pdbx_strand_id
1 'polypeptide(L)'
;MDNVTFKYKKGSDPSIMANSLFFLKNLQHNTKSLEVYLERRDFIVQTESTVSIALEKILESKPAFVFAAWDHHDKAVESIISQIPAETVVIPYITSTSGPDTRKLMNLDVPLKMFPPLSGPAIQRLVHRFEKEKHNLNSSQNKKLTSSKANLSDDSTGTFVNKGERFKTMNTLITSRARGEIQNISSFDSETDLTLAKPTARFSKSMQVKISEIQKQSLEAKFDGKIQEELKEIIETAKELTTADHQQTIFCMLIQAIDCSGLVLLNTAWNLHLEDAQSALSTWGNVLTSQYHKNEVNKDAFQSDIFAIHMPTDLNVFDICSSKSSIQKEIIVDGKKTVMAFFDMQHNPFNLNSSENENYLSIDSDCLHENSSIPFDVYFELKENKKMLKMFKKETLLSDKDMASISEKKINPLLISANDELLWYKYGVEVYLKKL
;
A
#
# COMPACT_ATOMS: atom_id res chain seq x y z
N MET A 1 -18.78 -28.47 22.06
CA MET A 1 -19.04 -27.04 21.77
C MET A 1 -19.10 -26.37 23.13
N ASP A 2 -17.97 -25.84 23.56
CA ASP A 2 -17.82 -25.31 24.92
C ASP A 2 -18.16 -23.83 24.92
N ASN A 3 -19.20 -23.46 25.66
CA ASN A 3 -19.61 -22.09 25.91
C ASN A 3 -18.66 -21.44 26.93
N VAL A 4 -17.72 -20.63 26.45
CA VAL A 4 -16.93 -19.76 27.32
C VAL A 4 -17.74 -18.50 27.60
N THR A 5 -18.25 -18.37 28.83
CA THR A 5 -18.95 -17.18 29.32
C THR A 5 -17.92 -16.20 29.88
N PHE A 6 -17.75 -15.03 29.23
CA PHE A 6 -16.89 -13.97 29.76
C PHE A 6 -17.68 -13.05 30.70
N LYS A 7 -17.21 -12.93 31.94
CA LYS A 7 -17.72 -11.96 32.92
C LYS A 7 -17.03 -10.62 32.73
N TYR A 8 -17.80 -9.58 32.39
CA TYR A 8 -17.32 -8.19 32.46
C TYR A 8 -17.19 -7.73 33.92
N LYS A 9 -16.02 -7.18 34.26
CA LYS A 9 -15.80 -6.47 35.52
C LYS A 9 -16.42 -5.07 35.40
N LYS A 10 -17.42 -4.79 36.24
CA LYS A 10 -18.12 -3.51 36.29
C LYS A 10 -17.22 -2.46 36.94
N GLY A 11 -16.65 -1.58 36.12
CA GLY A 11 -15.77 -0.48 36.55
C GLY A 11 -14.49 -0.41 35.70
N SER A 12 -14.61 -0.02 34.44
CA SER A 12 -13.45 0.21 33.56
C SER A 12 -13.05 1.70 33.59
N ASP A 13 -11.77 1.95 33.87
CA ASP A 13 -11.15 3.28 33.79
C ASP A 13 -11.43 3.96 32.43
N PRO A 14 -11.63 5.29 32.39
CA PRO A 14 -11.87 6.02 31.15
C PRO A 14 -10.71 5.94 30.14
N SER A 15 -9.50 5.50 30.54
CA SER A 15 -8.39 5.25 29.60
C SER A 15 -8.54 3.95 28.82
N ILE A 16 -9.30 2.96 29.32
CA ILE A 16 -9.50 1.66 28.66
C ILE A 16 -10.45 1.80 27.46
N MET A 17 -11.39 2.75 27.52
CA MET A 17 -12.33 3.02 26.43
C MET A 17 -11.64 3.64 25.21
N ALA A 18 -10.56 4.40 25.38
CA ALA A 18 -9.87 5.10 24.28
C ALA A 18 -9.21 4.14 23.28
N ASN A 19 -8.86 2.92 23.71
CA ASN A 19 -8.10 1.96 22.92
C ASN A 19 -8.96 0.81 22.36
N SER A 20 -10.28 0.89 22.41
CA SER A 20 -11.15 -0.17 21.88
C SER A 20 -11.46 0.03 20.39
N LEU A 21 -11.09 -0.96 19.59
CA LEU A 21 -11.25 -0.99 18.14
C LEU A 21 -12.16 -2.17 17.73
N PHE A 22 -13.07 -1.91 16.80
CA PHE A 22 -13.90 -2.95 16.19
C PHE A 22 -13.72 -2.94 14.68
N PHE A 23 -13.54 -4.11 14.07
CA PHE A 23 -13.46 -4.26 12.61
C PHE A 23 -14.64 -5.07 12.08
N LEU A 24 -15.43 -4.43 11.23
CA LEU A 24 -16.31 -5.12 10.30
C LEU A 24 -15.54 -5.37 9.01
N LYS A 25 -15.25 -6.63 8.70
CA LYS A 25 -14.37 -7.03 7.59
C LYS A 25 -15.08 -7.88 6.54
N ASN A 26 -14.48 -7.92 5.35
CA ASN A 26 -14.85 -8.91 4.34
C ASN A 26 -14.54 -10.33 4.80
N LEU A 27 -15.43 -11.28 4.48
CA LEU A 27 -15.29 -12.69 4.88
C LEU A 27 -13.95 -13.29 4.48
N GLN A 28 -13.44 -12.92 3.29
CA GLN A 28 -12.21 -13.45 2.72
C GLN A 28 -10.95 -12.69 3.18
N HIS A 29 -11.10 -11.55 3.87
CA HIS A 29 -9.95 -10.74 4.28
C HIS A 29 -9.34 -11.26 5.58
N ASN A 30 -8.05 -11.60 5.55
CA ASN A 30 -7.31 -12.02 6.72
C ASN A 30 -6.84 -10.79 7.51
N THR A 31 -7.38 -10.61 8.72
CA THR A 31 -7.05 -9.51 9.63
C THR A 31 -6.11 -9.94 10.75
N LYS A 32 -5.62 -11.19 10.76
CA LYS A 32 -4.97 -11.72 11.96
C LYS A 32 -3.65 -11.01 12.29
N SER A 33 -2.82 -10.73 11.30
CA SER A 33 -1.56 -9.99 11.48
C SER A 33 -1.82 -8.57 12.03
N LEU A 34 -2.87 -7.93 11.53
CA LEU A 34 -3.32 -6.60 11.96
C LEU A 34 -3.80 -6.62 13.42
N GLU A 35 -4.64 -7.59 13.78
CA GLU A 35 -5.16 -7.78 15.14
C GLU A 35 -4.01 -7.94 16.14
N VAL A 36 -3.08 -8.86 15.85
CA VAL A 36 -1.92 -9.13 16.71
C VAL A 36 -1.06 -7.88 16.91
N TYR A 37 -0.78 -7.13 15.82
CA TYR A 37 0.02 -5.90 15.91
C TYR A 37 -0.62 -4.86 16.86
N LEU A 38 -1.94 -4.70 16.78
CA LEU A 38 -2.69 -3.73 17.56
C LEU A 38 -2.85 -4.18 19.02
N GLU A 39 -3.15 -5.46 19.27
CA GLU A 39 -3.26 -6.01 20.63
C GLU A 39 -1.97 -5.85 21.44
N ARG A 40 -0.79 -6.00 20.80
CA ARG A 40 0.51 -5.76 21.45
C ARG A 40 0.75 -4.30 21.89
N ARG A 41 -0.05 -3.37 21.37
CA ARG A 41 0.02 -1.93 21.69
C ARG A 41 -1.16 -1.50 22.56
N ASP A 42 -1.69 -2.45 23.33
CA ASP A 42 -2.78 -2.25 24.27
C ASP A 42 -4.10 -1.81 23.63
N PHE A 43 -4.29 -2.08 22.33
CA PHE A 43 -5.60 -1.96 21.70
C PHE A 43 -6.46 -3.19 21.99
N ILE A 44 -7.72 -2.96 22.35
CA ILE A 44 -8.72 -4.03 22.51
C ILE A 44 -9.39 -4.19 21.15
N VAL A 45 -9.00 -5.22 20.41
CA VAL A 45 -9.49 -5.46 19.04
C VAL A 45 -10.59 -6.52 19.04
N GLN A 46 -11.70 -6.21 18.37
CA GLN A 46 -12.75 -7.17 18.05
C GLN A 46 -12.98 -7.17 16.53
N THR A 47 -13.17 -8.35 15.94
CA THR A 47 -13.41 -8.46 14.50
C THR A 47 -14.63 -9.32 14.21
N GLU A 48 -15.38 -8.95 13.18
CA GLU A 48 -16.58 -9.66 12.74
C GLU A 48 -16.78 -9.49 11.24
N SER A 49 -17.39 -10.50 10.60
CA SER A 49 -17.63 -10.50 9.14
C SER A 49 -19.11 -10.37 8.77
N THR A 50 -20.01 -10.59 9.73
CA THR A 50 -21.45 -10.49 9.50
C THR A 50 -21.99 -9.18 10.06
N VAL A 51 -22.65 -8.37 9.23
CA VAL A 51 -23.12 -7.01 9.61
C VAL A 51 -24.06 -7.02 10.81
N SER A 52 -25.02 -7.96 10.85
CA SER A 52 -25.99 -8.05 11.95
C SER A 52 -25.32 -8.36 13.29
N ILE A 53 -24.39 -9.32 13.31
CA ILE A 53 -23.63 -9.71 14.52
C ILE A 53 -22.69 -8.57 14.92
N ALA A 54 -22.08 -7.90 13.94
CA ALA A 54 -21.20 -6.77 14.18
C ALA A 54 -21.96 -5.62 14.86
N LEU A 55 -23.16 -5.27 14.38
CA LEU A 55 -23.99 -4.24 14.97
C LEU A 55 -24.34 -4.55 16.43
N GLU A 56 -24.77 -5.78 16.72
CA GLU A 56 -25.07 -6.21 18.09
C GLU A 56 -23.85 -6.06 19.01
N LYS A 57 -22.68 -6.56 18.56
CA LYS A 57 -21.44 -6.46 19.32
C LYS A 57 -20.98 -5.02 19.51
N ILE A 58 -21.10 -4.15 18.49
CA ILE A 58 -20.72 -2.74 18.59
C ILE A 58 -21.60 -2.01 19.62
N LEU A 59 -22.91 -2.29 19.63
CA LEU A 59 -23.84 -1.69 20.58
C LEU A 59 -23.58 -2.17 22.02
N GLU A 60 -23.18 -3.44 22.18
CA GLU A 60 -22.83 -4.02 23.47
C GLU A 60 -21.48 -3.51 24.00
N SER A 61 -20.42 -3.58 23.19
CA SER A 61 -19.04 -3.29 23.60
C SER A 61 -18.70 -1.80 23.55
N LYS A 62 -19.45 -0.99 22.79
CA LYS A 62 -19.27 0.46 22.63
C LYS A 62 -17.80 0.85 22.37
N PRO A 63 -17.22 0.34 21.27
CA PRO A 63 -15.83 0.62 20.93
C PRO A 63 -15.64 2.12 20.65
N ALA A 64 -14.43 2.64 20.88
CA ALA A 64 -14.10 4.02 20.51
C ALA A 64 -14.03 4.20 18.99
N PHE A 65 -13.53 3.20 18.28
CA PHE A 65 -13.39 3.21 16.82
C PHE A 65 -14.01 1.98 16.19
N VAL A 66 -14.76 2.19 15.10
CA VAL A 66 -15.32 1.13 14.26
C VAL A 66 -14.77 1.29 12.85
N PHE A 67 -13.97 0.34 12.40
CA PHE A 67 -13.50 0.23 11.03
C PHE A 67 -14.49 -0.61 10.24
N ALA A 68 -15.08 -0.04 9.18
CA ALA A 68 -16.10 -0.71 8.37
C ALA A 68 -15.66 -0.88 6.92
N ALA A 69 -15.59 -2.14 6.45
CA ALA A 69 -15.30 -2.46 5.04
C ALA A 69 -16.42 -1.95 4.12
N TRP A 70 -16.16 -0.92 3.34
CA TRP A 70 -17.15 -0.26 2.48
C TRP A 70 -17.38 -0.97 1.13
N ASP A 71 -16.44 -1.83 0.78
CA ASP A 71 -16.49 -2.82 -0.30
C ASP A 71 -17.12 -4.15 0.16
N HIS A 72 -17.85 -4.13 1.28
CA HIS A 72 -18.51 -5.32 1.82
C HIS A 72 -19.64 -5.84 0.94
N HIS A 73 -19.75 -7.17 0.86
CA HIS A 73 -20.74 -7.87 0.04
C HIS A 73 -22.19 -7.52 0.45
N ASP A 74 -22.41 -7.30 1.75
CA ASP A 74 -23.68 -6.83 2.27
C ASP A 74 -23.77 -5.29 2.22
N LYS A 75 -24.78 -4.78 1.50
CA LYS A 75 -25.06 -3.34 1.37
C LYS A 75 -25.51 -2.70 2.68
N ALA A 76 -25.94 -3.49 3.67
CA ALA A 76 -26.33 -2.97 4.98
C ALA A 76 -25.20 -2.21 5.69
N VAL A 77 -23.93 -2.45 5.32
CA VAL A 77 -22.78 -1.70 5.86
C VAL A 77 -22.90 -0.20 5.62
N GLU A 78 -23.53 0.23 4.52
CA GLU A 78 -23.70 1.66 4.23
C GLU A 78 -24.57 2.37 5.28
N SER A 79 -25.43 1.62 5.95
CA SER A 79 -26.30 2.13 7.02
C SER A 79 -25.65 2.09 8.41
N ILE A 80 -24.43 1.57 8.54
CA ILE A 80 -23.81 1.39 9.86
C ILE A 80 -23.53 2.73 10.56
N ILE A 81 -23.19 3.77 9.78
CA ILE A 81 -22.88 5.10 10.30
C ILE A 81 -24.09 5.73 11.01
N SER A 82 -25.32 5.46 10.55
CA SER A 82 -26.53 6.01 11.16
C SER A 82 -27.02 5.20 12.37
N GLN A 83 -26.57 3.96 12.52
CA GLN A 83 -27.00 3.04 13.59
C GLN A 83 -26.06 3.03 14.79
N ILE A 84 -24.81 3.46 14.62
CA ILE A 84 -23.80 3.48 15.67
C ILE A 84 -23.96 4.73 16.57
N PRO A 85 -23.70 4.63 17.90
CA PRO A 85 -23.74 5.78 18.81
C PRO A 85 -22.78 6.90 18.38
N ALA A 86 -23.19 8.15 18.56
CA ALA A 86 -22.40 9.34 18.18
C ALA A 86 -21.05 9.47 18.92
N GLU A 87 -20.84 8.71 19.98
CA GLU A 87 -19.60 8.66 20.77
C GLU A 87 -18.52 7.79 20.11
N THR A 88 -18.92 6.88 19.22
CA THR A 88 -18.05 5.98 18.47
C THR A 88 -17.70 6.57 17.11
N VAL A 89 -16.41 6.54 16.75
CA VAL A 89 -15.92 7.06 15.48
C VAL A 89 -15.94 5.95 14.45
N VAL A 90 -16.76 6.11 13.41
CA VAL A 90 -16.80 5.16 12.28
C VAL A 90 -15.81 5.59 11.20
N ILE A 91 -14.95 4.67 10.79
CA ILE A 91 -13.89 4.87 9.79
C ILE A 91 -14.13 3.88 8.65
N PRO A 92 -14.74 4.33 7.55
CA PRO A 92 -14.90 3.50 6.36
C PRO A 92 -13.54 3.17 5.74
N TYR A 93 -13.37 1.93 5.29
CA TYR A 93 -12.19 1.50 4.57
C TYR A 93 -12.53 0.57 3.42
N ILE A 94 -11.62 0.34 2.48
CA ILE A 94 -11.78 -0.72 1.46
C ILE A 94 -10.56 -1.65 1.50
N THR A 95 -10.79 -2.90 1.12
CA THR A 95 -9.74 -3.93 0.93
C THR A 95 -9.37 -4.09 -0.54
N SER A 96 -10.33 -3.86 -1.42
CA SER A 96 -10.20 -3.90 -2.87
C SER A 96 -9.44 -2.68 -3.40
N THR A 97 -8.52 -2.92 -4.34
CA THR A 97 -7.86 -1.87 -5.13
C THR A 97 -8.66 -1.49 -6.38
N SER A 98 -9.91 -1.98 -6.51
CA SER A 98 -10.73 -1.69 -7.68
C SER A 98 -11.08 -0.20 -7.78
N GLY A 99 -11.06 0.34 -9.00
CA GLY A 99 -11.47 1.72 -9.28
C GLY A 99 -12.91 2.05 -8.85
N PRO A 100 -13.91 1.16 -9.03
CA PRO A 100 -15.27 1.38 -8.53
C PRO A 100 -15.35 1.55 -7.00
N ASP A 101 -14.71 0.67 -6.24
CA ASP A 101 -14.76 0.70 -4.76
C ASP A 101 -14.01 1.93 -4.21
N THR A 102 -12.89 2.28 -4.85
CA THR A 102 -12.12 3.49 -4.52
C THR A 102 -12.95 4.75 -4.71
N ARG A 103 -13.67 4.88 -5.84
CA ARG A 103 -14.56 6.02 -6.10
C ARG A 103 -15.72 6.06 -5.11
N LYS A 104 -16.31 4.90 -4.79
CA LYS A 104 -17.38 4.77 -3.80
C LYS A 104 -16.95 5.32 -2.43
N LEU A 105 -15.76 4.94 -1.95
CA LEU A 105 -15.20 5.43 -0.68
C LEU A 105 -14.81 6.92 -0.76
N MET A 106 -14.27 7.37 -1.90
CA MET A 106 -13.85 8.76 -2.10
C MET A 106 -15.04 9.73 -2.01
N ASN A 107 -16.19 9.34 -2.56
CA ASN A 107 -17.42 10.13 -2.58
C ASN A 107 -18.14 10.21 -1.23
N LEU A 108 -17.70 9.45 -0.21
CA LEU A 108 -18.24 9.59 1.14
C LEU A 108 -17.79 10.90 1.78
N ASP A 109 -18.76 11.68 2.25
CA ASP A 109 -18.56 12.89 3.05
C ASP A 109 -18.28 12.53 4.51
N VAL A 110 -17.19 11.80 4.73
CA VAL A 110 -16.68 11.43 6.06
C VAL A 110 -15.26 11.96 6.25
N PRO A 111 -14.92 12.45 7.44
CA PRO A 111 -13.62 13.10 7.68
C PRO A 111 -12.45 12.10 7.71
N LEU A 112 -12.70 10.86 8.11
CA LEU A 112 -11.71 9.81 8.18
C LEU A 112 -12.12 8.63 7.31
N LYS A 113 -11.20 8.19 6.45
CA LYS A 113 -11.34 7.01 5.60
C LYS A 113 -9.97 6.39 5.35
N MET A 114 -9.94 5.09 5.09
CA MET A 114 -8.70 4.37 4.80
C MET A 114 -8.75 3.66 3.45
N PHE A 115 -7.68 3.81 2.68
CA PHE A 115 -7.47 3.11 1.42
C PHE A 115 -6.42 2.01 1.63
N PRO A 116 -6.44 0.94 0.81
CA PRO A 116 -5.47 -0.15 0.92
C PRO A 116 -4.04 0.32 0.60
N PRO A 117 -3.02 -0.35 1.15
CA PRO A 117 -3.11 -1.51 2.05
C PRO A 117 -3.46 -1.13 3.49
N LEU A 118 -4.23 -1.99 4.16
CA LEU A 118 -4.53 -1.85 5.58
C LEU A 118 -3.42 -2.51 6.39
N SER A 119 -2.76 -1.72 7.24
CA SER A 119 -1.73 -2.23 8.15
C SER A 119 -1.93 -1.69 9.56
N GLY A 120 -1.48 -2.47 10.55
CA GLY A 120 -1.54 -2.09 11.96
C GLY A 120 -0.90 -0.72 12.23
N PRO A 121 0.31 -0.43 11.69
CA PRO A 121 0.93 0.89 11.80
C PRO A 121 0.08 2.03 11.22
N ALA A 122 -0.58 1.80 10.07
CA ALA A 122 -1.42 2.81 9.45
C ALA A 122 -2.63 3.17 10.35
N ILE A 123 -3.26 2.15 10.94
CA ILE A 123 -4.37 2.31 11.88
C ILE A 123 -3.95 3.04 13.14
N GLN A 124 -2.84 2.63 13.75
CA GLN A 124 -2.32 3.29 14.95
C GLN A 124 -2.05 4.78 14.70
N ARG A 125 -1.41 5.13 13.58
CA ARG A 125 -1.15 6.53 13.20
C ARG A 125 -2.45 7.33 13.03
N LEU A 126 -3.48 6.72 12.44
CA LEU A 126 -4.78 7.35 12.24
C LEU A 126 -5.47 7.65 13.59
N VAL A 127 -5.51 6.64 14.47
CA VAL A 127 -6.10 6.77 15.81
C VAL A 127 -5.39 7.85 16.62
N HIS A 128 -4.06 7.81 16.71
CA HIS A 128 -3.28 8.82 17.43
C HIS A 128 -3.47 10.23 16.86
N ARG A 129 -3.56 10.36 15.53
CA ARG A 129 -3.83 11.66 14.88
C ARG A 129 -5.18 12.21 15.32
N PHE A 130 -6.22 11.38 15.27
CA PHE A 130 -7.57 11.79 15.66
C PHE A 130 -7.64 12.21 17.13
N GLU A 131 -7.01 11.45 18.02
CA GLU A 131 -6.96 11.80 19.45
C GLU A 131 -6.23 13.12 19.70
N LYS A 132 -5.09 13.33 19.03
CA LYS A 132 -4.33 14.58 19.12
C LYS A 132 -5.16 15.79 18.67
N GLU A 133 -5.92 15.65 17.58
CA GLU A 133 -6.81 16.70 17.08
C GLU A 133 -7.95 17.00 18.07
N LYS A 134 -8.58 15.97 18.63
CA LYS A 134 -9.61 16.09 19.66
C LYS A 134 -9.09 16.81 20.91
N HIS A 135 -7.87 16.48 21.36
CA HIS A 135 -7.22 17.15 22.49
C HIS A 135 -6.89 18.63 22.21
N ASN A 136 -6.39 18.95 21.01
CA ASN A 136 -6.08 20.33 20.63
C ASN A 136 -7.33 21.22 20.56
N LEU A 137 -8.45 20.68 20.09
CA LEU A 137 -9.76 21.37 20.05
C LEU A 137 -10.29 21.68 21.44
N ASN A 138 -10.23 20.71 22.36
CA ASN A 138 -10.66 20.90 23.75
C ASN A 138 -9.77 21.90 24.52
N SER A 139 -8.47 21.89 24.24
CA SER A 139 -7.50 22.83 24.85
C SER A 139 -7.70 24.28 24.39
N SER A 140 -8.09 24.47 23.12
CA SER A 140 -8.34 25.80 22.53
C SER A 140 -9.65 26.43 23.03
N GLN A 141 -10.66 25.61 23.38
CA GLN A 141 -11.91 26.10 23.95
C GLN A 141 -11.74 26.51 25.43
N ASN A 142 -10.94 25.78 26.21
CA ASN A 142 -10.67 26.12 27.60
C ASN A 142 -9.83 27.41 27.77
N LYS A 143 -8.97 27.75 26.80
CA LYS A 143 -8.26 29.05 26.79
C LYS A 143 -9.15 30.25 26.49
N LYS A 144 -10.30 30.06 25.85
CA LYS A 144 -11.26 31.14 25.53
C LYS A 144 -12.21 31.47 26.68
N LEU A 145 -12.41 30.57 27.65
CA LEU A 145 -13.23 30.85 28.84
C LEU A 145 -12.46 31.54 29.97
N THR A 146 -11.12 31.48 29.98
CA THR A 146 -10.32 32.15 31.01
C THR A 146 -9.94 33.58 30.66
N SER A 147 -10.08 34.01 29.40
CA SER A 147 -9.85 35.40 28.97
C SER A 147 -11.09 36.30 29.02
N SER A 148 -12.24 35.80 29.49
CA SER A 148 -13.52 36.54 29.49
C SER A 148 -14.01 36.96 30.88
N LYS A 149 -13.22 36.76 31.95
CA LYS A 149 -13.50 37.29 33.29
C LYS A 149 -12.72 38.57 33.57
N ALA A 150 -12.88 39.55 32.70
CA ALA A 150 -12.59 40.95 32.98
C ALA A 150 -13.35 41.80 31.97
N ASN A 151 -14.66 41.94 32.16
CA ASN A 151 -15.44 43.17 31.98
C ASN A 151 -16.95 42.88 31.84
N LEU A 152 -17.69 43.50 32.75
CA LEU A 152 -19.07 44.01 32.63
C LEU A 152 -20.25 43.02 32.59
N SER A 153 -20.89 42.98 33.76
CA SER A 153 -22.33 43.06 34.05
C SER A 153 -23.37 43.05 32.91
N ASP A 154 -24.40 42.25 33.21
CA ASP A 154 -25.84 42.49 33.08
C ASP A 154 -26.59 41.99 31.86
N ASP A 155 -27.74 41.43 32.23
CA ASP A 155 -28.92 41.05 31.47
C ASP A 155 -28.97 39.73 30.64
N SER A 156 -30.19 39.23 30.67
CA SER A 156 -30.72 37.90 30.59
C SER A 156 -30.91 37.34 29.18
N THR A 157 -30.69 36.03 29.02
CA THR A 157 -31.65 35.03 28.50
C THR A 157 -30.93 33.71 28.23
N GLY A 158 -31.15 32.73 29.12
CA GLY A 158 -30.63 31.37 28.98
C GLY A 158 -31.36 30.61 27.87
N THR A 159 -30.68 30.35 26.77
CA THR A 159 -31.15 29.37 25.77
C THR A 159 -30.42 28.05 26.04
N PHE A 160 -31.14 27.08 26.61
CA PHE A 160 -30.65 25.70 26.77
C PHE A 160 -30.55 25.04 25.38
N VAL A 161 -29.34 25.01 24.82
CA VAL A 161 -29.05 24.23 23.62
C VAL A 161 -28.80 22.78 24.02
N ASN A 162 -29.60 21.88 23.45
CA ASN A 162 -29.63 20.45 23.71
C ASN A 162 -28.28 19.80 23.32
N LYS A 163 -27.75 18.87 24.13
CA LYS A 163 -26.41 18.28 23.94
C LYS A 163 -26.22 17.60 22.57
N GLY A 164 -27.30 17.19 21.91
CA GLY A 164 -27.28 16.60 20.56
C GLY A 164 -26.98 17.58 19.42
N GLU A 165 -27.28 18.88 19.58
CA GLU A 165 -26.98 19.88 18.55
C GLU A 165 -25.49 20.28 18.55
N ARG A 166 -24.84 20.24 19.71
CA ARG A 166 -23.41 20.58 19.85
C ARG A 166 -22.49 19.68 19.01
N PHE A 167 -22.84 18.40 18.81
CA PHE A 167 -22.06 17.49 17.97
C PHE A 167 -22.28 17.74 16.47
N LYS A 168 -23.49 18.12 16.05
CA LYS A 168 -23.75 18.52 14.66
C LYS A 168 -23.00 19.80 14.31
N THR A 169 -22.96 20.78 15.23
CA THR A 169 -22.18 22.02 15.06
C THR A 169 -20.67 21.77 15.09
N MET A 170 -20.20 20.78 15.87
CA MET A 170 -18.79 20.39 15.93
C MET A 170 -18.31 19.74 14.62
N ASN A 171 -19.12 18.85 14.02
CA ASN A 171 -18.84 18.30 12.69
C ASN A 171 -18.85 19.39 11.61
N THR A 172 -19.84 20.31 11.61
CA THR A 172 -19.87 21.41 10.63
C THR A 172 -18.72 22.40 10.80
N LEU A 173 -18.25 22.66 12.02
CA LEU A 173 -17.07 23.51 12.28
C LEU A 173 -15.76 22.85 11.83
N ILE A 174 -15.64 21.52 11.94
CA ILE A 174 -14.51 20.77 11.37
C ILE A 174 -14.55 20.85 9.84
N THR A 175 -15.72 20.71 9.21
CA THR A 175 -15.89 20.85 7.75
C THR A 175 -15.61 22.27 7.25
N SER A 176 -16.01 23.31 7.99
CA SER A 176 -15.79 24.71 7.57
C SER A 176 -14.35 25.18 7.75
N ARG A 177 -13.60 24.63 8.72
CA ARG A 177 -12.18 24.93 8.91
C ARG A 177 -11.29 24.13 7.97
N ALA A 178 -11.65 22.88 7.65
CA ALA A 178 -11.00 22.11 6.60
C ALA A 178 -11.09 22.82 5.22
N ARG A 179 -12.21 23.47 4.91
CA ARG A 179 -12.33 24.27 3.66
C ARG A 179 -11.46 25.54 3.61
N GLY A 180 -10.99 26.05 4.75
CA GLY A 180 -10.17 27.28 4.82
C GLY A 180 -8.66 27.04 4.79
N GLU A 181 -8.19 25.83 5.11
CA GLU A 181 -6.76 25.49 5.17
C GLU A 181 -6.36 24.38 4.17
N ILE A 182 -7.30 23.76 3.46
CA ILE A 182 -7.04 22.89 2.29
C ILE A 182 -6.94 23.75 1.03
N GLN A 183 -5.97 24.67 1.00
CA GLN A 183 -5.58 25.32 -0.26
C GLN A 183 -4.12 25.07 -0.65
N ASN A 184 -3.36 24.21 0.05
CA ASN A 184 -1.96 23.98 -0.35
C ASN A 184 -1.38 22.56 -0.24
N ILE A 185 -2.14 21.51 0.10
CA ILE A 185 -1.64 20.12 -0.03
C ILE A 185 -2.79 19.18 -0.41
N SER A 186 -3.32 19.37 -1.62
CA SER A 186 -4.19 18.40 -2.30
C SER A 186 -4.25 18.76 -3.79
N SER A 187 -3.10 18.72 -4.44
CA SER A 187 -3.00 18.66 -5.90
C SER A 187 -2.25 17.40 -6.30
N PHE A 188 -2.90 16.26 -6.07
CA PHE A 188 -2.85 15.20 -7.05
C PHE A 188 -4.20 15.24 -7.73
N ASP A 189 -4.22 15.88 -8.89
CA ASP A 189 -5.39 15.89 -9.77
C ASP A 189 -5.82 14.45 -10.01
N SER A 190 -7.09 14.21 -9.71
CA SER A 190 -7.80 12.97 -9.94
C SER A 190 -8.15 12.82 -11.42
N GLU A 191 -7.15 12.93 -12.30
CA GLU A 191 -7.19 12.42 -13.67
C GLU A 191 -6.33 11.16 -13.71
N THR A 192 -6.84 10.08 -13.13
CA THR A 192 -6.40 8.74 -13.52
C THR A 192 -7.62 7.98 -14.00
N ASP A 193 -7.93 8.21 -15.28
CA ASP A 193 -8.40 7.13 -16.14
C ASP A 193 -7.42 5.96 -16.00
N LEU A 194 -7.76 5.01 -15.13
CA LEU A 194 -7.05 3.74 -14.92
C LEU A 194 -7.31 2.74 -16.06
N THR A 195 -7.46 3.26 -17.27
CA THR A 195 -7.20 2.54 -18.51
C THR A 195 -6.12 3.32 -19.26
N LEU A 196 -4.87 2.87 -19.12
CA LEU A 196 -3.82 3.10 -20.12
C LEU A 196 -3.51 4.56 -20.50
N ALA A 197 -3.45 5.50 -19.55
CA ALA A 197 -2.59 6.67 -19.70
C ALA A 197 -1.21 6.43 -19.04
N LYS A 198 -0.59 5.27 -19.32
CA LYS A 198 0.87 5.14 -19.13
C LYS A 198 1.49 6.24 -20.01
N PRO A 199 2.48 7.02 -19.55
CA PRO A 199 3.31 7.85 -20.42
C PRO A 199 4.18 6.95 -21.32
N THR A 200 3.57 6.10 -22.15
CA THR A 200 4.24 5.14 -23.04
C THR A 200 5.15 5.80 -24.05
N ALA A 201 5.03 7.12 -24.23
CA ALA A 201 5.86 7.91 -25.13
C ALA A 201 7.09 8.57 -24.48
N ARG A 202 7.27 8.54 -23.15
CA ARG A 202 8.28 9.41 -22.47
C ARG A 202 9.47 8.71 -21.83
N PHE A 203 9.41 7.41 -21.57
CA PHE A 203 10.51 6.74 -20.91
C PHE A 203 11.51 6.20 -21.94
N SER A 204 12.67 6.83 -22.00
CA SER A 204 13.78 6.42 -22.87
C SER A 204 14.19 4.97 -22.60
N LYS A 205 14.44 4.19 -23.67
CA LYS A 205 15.02 2.83 -23.57
C LYS A 205 16.44 2.86 -22.97
N SER A 206 17.15 3.97 -23.08
CA SER A 206 18.50 4.15 -22.55
C SER A 206 18.51 5.22 -21.47
N MET A 207 18.90 4.84 -20.27
CA MET A 207 19.07 5.75 -19.15
C MET A 207 20.31 6.63 -19.35
N GLN A 208 20.24 7.91 -18.96
CA GLN A 208 21.39 8.83 -18.98
C GLN A 208 21.89 9.22 -17.58
N VAL A 209 21.15 8.98 -16.49
CA VAL A 209 21.45 9.57 -15.17
C VAL A 209 21.55 8.53 -14.07
N LYS A 210 22.78 8.18 -13.65
CA LYS A 210 23.01 7.36 -12.44
C LYS A 210 22.80 8.17 -11.16
N ILE A 211 22.37 7.52 -10.06
CA ILE A 211 22.32 8.17 -8.74
C ILE A 211 23.72 8.65 -8.35
N SER A 212 23.85 9.96 -8.09
CA SER A 212 25.08 10.53 -7.55
C SER A 212 25.36 10.05 -6.12
N GLU A 213 26.62 10.03 -5.72
CA GLU A 213 27.01 9.60 -4.36
C GLU A 213 26.31 10.40 -3.25
N ILE A 214 26.09 11.70 -3.47
CA ILE A 214 25.36 12.57 -2.54
C ILE A 214 23.90 12.15 -2.41
N GLN A 215 23.24 11.77 -3.52
CA GLN A 215 21.87 11.26 -3.48
C GLN A 215 21.82 9.91 -2.77
N LYS A 216 22.81 9.02 -2.96
CA LYS A 216 22.90 7.74 -2.25
C LYS A 216 22.98 7.95 -0.74
N GLN A 217 23.90 8.80 -0.27
CA GLN A 217 24.02 9.12 1.16
C GLN A 217 22.72 9.72 1.73
N SER A 218 22.03 10.57 0.95
CA SER A 218 20.73 11.12 1.35
C SER A 218 19.63 10.05 1.44
N LEU A 219 19.65 9.06 0.55
CA LEU A 219 18.73 7.92 0.55
C LEU A 219 18.98 7.02 1.75
N GLU A 220 20.25 6.73 2.05
CA GLU A 220 20.65 5.93 3.19
C GLU A 220 20.22 6.57 4.52
N ALA A 221 20.45 7.87 4.69
CA ALA A 221 20.01 8.60 5.89
C ALA A 221 18.49 8.59 6.06
N LYS A 222 17.73 8.73 4.97
CA LYS A 222 16.25 8.65 5.00
C LYS A 222 15.75 7.25 5.30
N PHE A 223 16.46 6.22 4.86
CA PHE A 223 16.14 4.83 5.20
C PHE A 223 16.26 4.61 6.70
N ASP A 224 17.39 4.99 7.29
CA ASP A 224 17.68 4.78 8.71
C ASP A 224 16.66 5.52 9.61
N GLY A 225 16.23 6.72 9.21
CA GLY A 225 15.30 7.53 10.01
C GLY A 225 13.82 7.19 9.92
N LYS A 226 13.37 6.36 8.99
CA LYS A 226 11.93 6.06 8.81
C LYS A 226 11.62 4.61 8.46
N ILE A 227 12.34 4.06 7.47
CA ILE A 227 12.01 2.75 6.90
C ILE A 227 12.56 1.63 7.78
N GLN A 228 13.73 1.84 8.39
CA GLN A 228 14.35 0.83 9.26
C GLN A 228 13.47 0.49 10.46
N GLU A 229 12.86 1.49 11.12
CA GLU A 229 11.98 1.26 12.26
C GLU A 229 10.71 0.51 11.84
N GLU A 230 10.07 0.92 10.74
CA GLU A 230 8.88 0.26 10.20
C GLU A 230 9.15 -1.21 9.84
N LEU A 231 10.28 -1.50 9.18
CA LEU A 231 10.69 -2.87 8.87
C LEU A 231 10.96 -3.70 10.12
N LYS A 232 11.60 -3.13 11.15
CA LYS A 232 11.81 -3.83 12.43
C LYS A 232 10.47 -4.19 13.08
N GLU A 233 9.49 -3.28 13.06
CA GLU A 233 8.16 -3.57 13.60
C GLU A 233 7.44 -4.68 12.83
N ILE A 234 7.51 -4.66 11.50
CA ILE A 234 6.94 -5.70 10.64
C ILE A 234 7.59 -7.06 10.94
N ILE A 235 8.92 -7.10 11.05
CA ILE A 235 9.69 -8.31 11.36
C ILE A 235 9.31 -8.87 12.73
N GLU A 236 9.24 -8.04 13.78
CA GLU A 236 8.81 -8.48 15.12
C GLU A 236 7.37 -9.01 15.12
N THR A 237 6.52 -8.51 14.25
CA THR A 237 5.15 -9.03 14.09
C THR A 237 5.16 -10.42 13.48
N ALA A 238 5.89 -10.60 12.38
CA ALA A 238 6.00 -11.87 11.67
C ALA A 238 6.73 -12.97 12.46
N LYS A 239 7.71 -12.60 13.29
CA LYS A 239 8.44 -13.52 14.17
C LYS A 239 7.51 -14.37 15.02
N GLU A 240 6.45 -13.80 15.59
CA GLU A 240 5.50 -14.55 16.44
C GLU A 240 4.58 -15.50 15.65
N LEU A 241 4.43 -15.26 14.35
CA LEU A 241 3.58 -16.06 13.47
C LEU A 241 4.34 -17.21 12.80
N THR A 242 5.68 -17.21 12.85
CA THR A 242 6.50 -18.13 12.07
C THR A 242 7.04 -19.26 12.92
N THR A 243 6.56 -20.48 12.69
CA THR A 243 7.11 -21.73 13.25
C THR A 243 7.94 -22.53 12.26
N ALA A 244 7.95 -22.12 10.98
CA ALA A 244 8.55 -22.88 9.89
C ALA A 244 9.97 -22.44 9.55
N ASP A 245 10.75 -23.40 9.05
CA ASP A 245 12.13 -23.23 8.62
C ASP A 245 12.26 -22.41 7.32
N HIS A 246 13.13 -21.41 7.38
CA HIS A 246 14.00 -20.88 6.33
C HIS A 246 13.48 -20.90 4.87
N GLN A 247 12.32 -20.30 4.59
CA GLN A 247 12.00 -19.93 3.21
C GLN A 247 12.29 -18.44 3.00
N GLN A 248 13.29 -18.18 2.16
CA GLN A 248 13.65 -16.84 1.74
C GLN A 248 12.51 -16.26 0.91
N THR A 249 11.98 -15.12 1.34
CA THR A 249 10.90 -14.43 0.63
C THR A 249 11.44 -13.14 0.03
N ILE A 250 11.19 -12.95 -1.27
CA ILE A 250 11.71 -11.82 -2.02
C ILE A 250 10.52 -11.05 -2.58
N PHE A 251 10.39 -9.79 -2.16
CA PHE A 251 9.41 -8.85 -2.66
C PHE A 251 10.08 -7.83 -3.56
N CYS A 252 9.41 -7.49 -4.65
CA CYS A 252 9.95 -6.69 -5.72
C CYS A 252 9.00 -5.54 -6.05
N MET A 253 9.57 -4.41 -6.44
CA MET A 253 8.85 -3.28 -7.02
C MET A 253 9.71 -2.65 -8.10
N LEU A 254 9.13 -2.42 -9.27
CA LEU A 254 9.78 -1.70 -10.35
C LEU A 254 9.49 -0.22 -10.21
N ILE A 255 10.53 0.60 -10.38
CA ILE A 255 10.44 2.04 -10.40
C ILE A 255 10.92 2.51 -11.76
N GLN A 256 10.13 3.38 -12.39
CA GLN A 256 10.46 4.00 -13.65
C GLN A 256 10.12 5.49 -13.59
N ALA A 257 11.01 6.30 -14.11
CA ALA A 257 10.92 7.74 -14.21
C ALA A 257 11.58 8.16 -15.54
N ILE A 258 11.46 9.44 -15.91
CA ILE A 258 12.04 9.96 -17.16
C ILE A 258 13.54 9.67 -17.24
N ASP A 259 14.24 9.82 -16.12
CA ASP A 259 15.69 9.73 -16.00
C ASP A 259 16.18 8.50 -15.21
N CYS A 260 15.26 7.67 -14.71
CA CYS A 260 15.57 6.54 -13.84
C CYS A 260 14.76 5.30 -14.16
N SER A 261 15.43 4.15 -14.13
CA SER A 261 14.76 2.88 -13.95
C SER A 261 15.51 2.05 -12.93
N GLY A 262 14.77 1.37 -12.07
CA GLY A 262 15.39 0.48 -11.11
C GLY A 262 14.44 -0.55 -10.53
N LEU A 263 15.06 -1.54 -9.90
CA LEU A 263 14.38 -2.60 -9.18
C LEU A 263 14.66 -2.42 -7.70
N VAL A 264 13.59 -2.28 -6.92
CA VAL A 264 13.64 -2.34 -5.47
C VAL A 264 13.35 -3.79 -5.04
N LEU A 265 14.22 -4.35 -4.22
CA LEU A 265 14.07 -5.66 -3.60
C LEU A 265 14.01 -5.53 -2.08
N LEU A 266 13.08 -6.26 -1.47
CA LEU A 266 13.10 -6.62 -0.06
C LEU A 266 13.27 -8.13 0.03
N ASN A 267 14.46 -8.56 0.42
CA ASN A 267 14.81 -9.96 0.61
C ASN A 267 14.88 -10.27 2.11
N THR A 268 14.12 -11.25 2.58
CA THR A 268 14.03 -11.54 4.00
C THR A 268 14.02 -13.04 4.30
N ALA A 269 14.64 -13.41 5.41
CA ALA A 269 14.55 -14.75 6.00
C ALA A 269 13.31 -14.93 6.91
N TRP A 270 12.46 -13.90 7.01
CA TRP A 270 11.20 -13.94 7.76
C TRP A 270 10.05 -14.30 6.82
N ASN A 271 9.05 -15.02 7.35
CA ASN A 271 7.82 -15.30 6.63
C ASN A 271 6.90 -14.07 6.69
N LEU A 272 7.22 -13.07 5.87
CA LEU A 272 6.39 -11.87 5.74
C LEU A 272 5.27 -12.13 4.74
N HIS A 273 4.11 -11.52 4.98
CA HIS A 273 3.08 -11.42 3.97
C HIS A 273 3.35 -10.23 3.03
N LEU A 274 2.77 -10.29 1.82
CA LEU A 274 2.96 -9.25 0.81
C LEU A 274 2.44 -7.90 1.31
N GLU A 275 1.31 -7.91 2.01
CA GLU A 275 0.64 -6.73 2.58
C GLU A 275 1.53 -6.02 3.61
N ASP A 276 2.31 -6.79 4.38
CA ASP A 276 3.24 -6.25 5.36
C ASP A 276 4.44 -5.58 4.68
N ALA A 277 4.98 -6.20 3.62
CA ALA A 277 6.09 -5.67 2.83
C ALA A 277 5.70 -4.41 2.04
N GLN A 278 4.43 -4.29 1.64
CA GLN A 278 3.94 -3.25 0.74
C GLN A 278 4.19 -1.83 1.30
N SER A 279 3.90 -1.58 2.58
CA SER A 279 4.05 -0.25 3.19
C SER A 279 5.51 0.25 3.17
N ALA A 280 6.45 -0.63 3.54
CA ALA A 280 7.87 -0.30 3.60
C ALA A 280 8.45 -0.05 2.20
N LEU A 281 8.11 -0.93 1.25
CA LEU A 281 8.56 -0.83 -0.15
C LEU A 281 8.00 0.41 -0.84
N SER A 282 6.69 0.69 -0.74
CA SER A 282 6.09 1.90 -1.31
C SER A 282 6.67 3.17 -0.68
N THR A 283 6.91 3.18 0.63
CA THR A 283 7.57 4.31 1.30
C THR A 283 8.98 4.53 0.74
N TRP A 284 9.75 3.46 0.54
CA TRP A 284 11.08 3.60 -0.04
C TRP A 284 11.05 4.00 -1.50
N GLY A 285 10.15 3.45 -2.30
CA GLY A 285 9.96 3.83 -3.70
C GLY A 285 9.67 5.31 -3.85
N ASN A 286 8.76 5.84 -3.04
CA ASN A 286 8.46 7.27 -3.02
C ASN A 286 9.68 8.12 -2.65
N VAL A 287 10.47 7.67 -1.67
CA VAL A 287 11.72 8.34 -1.29
C VAL A 287 12.74 8.30 -2.43
N LEU A 288 12.91 7.15 -3.10
CA LEU A 288 13.78 6.98 -4.27
C LEU A 288 13.35 7.91 -5.40
N THR A 289 12.10 7.81 -5.84
CA THR A 289 11.51 8.68 -6.87
C THR A 289 11.74 10.15 -6.54
N SER A 290 11.52 10.59 -5.30
CA SER A 290 11.72 12.00 -4.91
C SER A 290 13.17 12.49 -5.04
N GLN A 291 14.16 11.60 -4.94
CA GLN A 291 15.57 11.98 -5.01
C GLN A 291 16.07 12.12 -6.45
N TYR A 292 15.48 11.38 -7.37
CA TYR A 292 15.71 11.53 -8.81
C TYR A 292 15.10 12.84 -9.33
N HIS A 293 13.84 13.13 -8.97
CA HIS A 293 13.11 14.29 -9.50
C HIS A 293 13.39 15.62 -8.80
N LYS A 294 14.55 15.81 -8.16
CA LYS A 294 14.84 17.03 -7.39
C LYS A 294 14.75 18.33 -8.19
N ASN A 295 14.74 18.27 -9.53
CA ASN A 295 14.90 19.42 -10.41
C ASN A 295 13.81 19.66 -11.48
N GLU A 296 12.72 18.87 -11.57
CA GLU A 296 11.72 19.10 -12.64
C GLU A 296 10.26 19.13 -12.18
N VAL A 297 9.50 20.00 -12.85
CA VAL A 297 8.08 20.29 -12.63
C VAL A 297 7.18 19.12 -13.08
N ASN A 298 7.69 18.21 -13.93
CA ASN A 298 6.98 17.02 -14.40
C ASN A 298 7.40 15.79 -13.59
N LYS A 299 6.48 15.30 -12.74
CA LYS A 299 6.67 14.22 -11.77
C LYS A 299 6.15 12.87 -12.30
N ASP A 300 6.36 12.59 -13.58
CA ASP A 300 5.83 11.36 -14.17
C ASP A 300 6.74 10.19 -13.74
N ALA A 301 6.42 9.62 -12.59
CA ALA A 301 7.04 8.41 -12.06
C ALA A 301 6.01 7.27 -12.02
N PHE A 302 6.41 6.13 -12.53
CA PHE A 302 5.69 4.88 -12.48
C PHE A 302 6.30 3.99 -11.40
N GLN A 303 5.44 3.41 -10.56
CA GLN A 303 5.79 2.32 -9.66
C GLN A 303 4.87 1.15 -10.03
N SER A 304 5.43 -0.03 -10.23
CA SER A 304 4.62 -1.23 -10.40
C SER A 304 3.91 -1.59 -9.10
N ASP A 305 2.89 -2.44 -9.20
CA ASP A 305 2.44 -3.19 -8.04
C ASP A 305 3.60 -3.98 -7.43
N ILE A 306 3.49 -4.24 -6.13
CA ILE A 306 4.48 -5.02 -5.38
C ILE A 306 4.15 -6.49 -5.58
N PHE A 307 5.18 -7.29 -5.89
CA PHE A 307 5.01 -8.71 -6.13
C PHE A 307 6.11 -9.54 -5.47
N ALA A 308 5.76 -10.77 -5.09
CA ALA A 308 6.72 -11.76 -4.64
C ALA A 308 7.26 -12.59 -5.82
N ILE A 309 8.54 -12.93 -5.76
CA ILE A 309 9.19 -13.89 -6.66
C ILE A 309 9.75 -15.06 -5.86
N HIS A 310 9.89 -16.21 -6.52
CA HIS A 310 10.50 -17.39 -5.92
C HIS A 310 11.82 -17.67 -6.63
N MET A 311 12.92 -17.62 -5.89
CA MET A 311 14.24 -17.94 -6.42
C MET A 311 14.62 -19.37 -6.03
N PRO A 312 15.38 -20.08 -6.90
CA PRO A 312 15.98 -21.36 -6.55
C PRO A 312 16.82 -21.26 -5.27
N THR A 313 16.81 -22.31 -4.43
CA THR A 313 17.47 -22.32 -3.12
C THR A 313 19.00 -22.22 -3.21
N ASP A 314 19.57 -22.56 -4.36
CA ASP A 314 21.00 -22.46 -4.67
C ASP A 314 21.43 -21.02 -5.00
N LEU A 315 20.49 -20.11 -5.28
CA LEU A 315 20.81 -18.72 -5.57
C LEU A 315 20.74 -17.86 -4.29
N ASN A 316 21.91 -17.48 -3.78
CA ASN A 316 21.99 -16.60 -2.62
C ASN A 316 21.73 -15.13 -2.98
N VAL A 317 20.47 -14.72 -2.95
CA VAL A 317 20.10 -13.33 -3.28
C VAL A 317 20.64 -12.32 -2.27
N PHE A 318 21.00 -12.72 -1.04
CA PHE A 318 21.69 -11.81 -0.12
C PHE A 318 23.07 -11.39 -0.66
N ASP A 319 23.81 -12.31 -1.27
CA ASP A 319 25.12 -12.02 -1.86
C ASP A 319 24.98 -11.17 -3.13
N ILE A 320 23.93 -11.41 -3.92
CA ILE A 320 23.59 -10.58 -5.09
C ILE A 320 23.29 -9.14 -4.66
N CYS A 321 22.42 -8.95 -3.67
CA CYS A 321 22.15 -7.63 -3.11
C CYS A 321 23.44 -6.96 -2.60
N SER A 322 24.32 -7.73 -1.96
CA SER A 322 25.56 -7.20 -1.39
C SER A 322 26.59 -6.76 -2.43
N SER A 323 26.66 -7.46 -3.56
CA SER A 323 27.70 -7.25 -4.58
C SER A 323 27.25 -6.43 -5.79
N LYS A 324 25.95 -6.42 -6.12
CA LYS A 324 25.44 -5.86 -7.37
C LYS A 324 24.47 -4.69 -7.19
N SER A 325 23.91 -4.49 -5.98
CA SER A 325 23.00 -3.37 -5.75
C SER A 325 23.74 -2.04 -5.77
N SER A 326 23.04 -0.98 -6.17
CA SER A 326 23.56 0.39 -6.13
C SER A 326 23.46 1.01 -4.75
N ILE A 327 22.44 0.60 -3.99
CA ILE A 327 22.19 0.98 -2.60
C ILE A 327 21.64 -0.26 -1.90
N GLN A 328 22.12 -0.55 -0.70
CA GLN A 328 21.55 -1.59 0.14
C GLN A 328 21.55 -1.20 1.61
N LYS A 329 20.57 -1.73 2.33
CA LYS A 329 20.47 -1.64 3.77
C LYS A 329 20.11 -2.98 4.36
N GLU A 330 20.87 -3.35 5.37
CA GLU A 330 20.76 -4.63 6.08
C GLU A 330 20.20 -4.41 7.48
N ILE A 331 19.26 -5.27 7.86
CA ILE A 331 18.68 -5.33 9.19
C ILE A 331 18.83 -6.77 9.67
N ILE A 332 19.47 -6.94 10.83
CA ILE A 332 19.62 -8.24 11.50
C ILE A 332 18.75 -8.20 12.77
N VAL A 333 17.83 -9.15 12.86
CA VAL A 333 16.98 -9.38 14.05
C VAL A 333 17.08 -10.86 14.40
N ASP A 334 17.46 -11.20 15.63
CA ASP A 334 17.66 -12.59 16.11
C ASP A 334 18.53 -13.46 15.17
N GLY A 335 19.58 -12.87 14.61
CA GLY A 335 20.48 -13.56 13.67
C GLY A 335 19.88 -13.81 12.27
N LYS A 336 18.59 -13.49 12.04
CA LYS A 336 17.97 -13.54 10.71
C LYS A 336 18.17 -12.22 9.97
N LYS A 337 18.55 -12.34 8.70
CA LYS A 337 18.89 -11.23 7.82
C LYS A 337 17.67 -10.77 7.02
N THR A 338 17.50 -9.45 6.93
CA THR A 338 16.60 -8.78 5.98
C THR A 338 17.39 -7.71 5.25
N VAL A 339 17.33 -7.70 3.92
CA VAL A 339 18.03 -6.73 3.08
C VAL A 339 17.02 -6.03 2.19
N MET A 340 17.07 -4.71 2.22
CA MET A 340 16.39 -3.86 1.25
C MET A 340 17.45 -3.28 0.29
N ALA A 341 17.30 -3.54 -1.01
CA ALA A 341 18.31 -3.22 -2.02
C ALA A 341 17.68 -2.56 -3.25
N PHE A 342 18.39 -1.61 -3.84
CA PHE A 342 18.00 -0.92 -5.06
C PHE A 342 19.03 -1.18 -6.15
N PHE A 343 18.55 -1.65 -7.29
CA PHE A 343 19.35 -1.91 -8.49
C PHE A 343 19.06 -0.83 -9.51
N ASP A 344 20.05 0.02 -9.77
CA ASP A 344 20.00 1.03 -10.82
C ASP A 344 20.18 0.32 -12.18
N MET A 345 19.15 0.37 -13.03
CA MET A 345 19.12 -0.34 -14.30
C MET A 345 19.35 0.62 -15.46
N GLN A 346 20.54 0.53 -16.09
CA GLN A 346 20.89 1.37 -17.25
C GLN A 346 19.96 1.17 -18.46
N HIS A 347 19.42 -0.04 -18.59
CA HIS A 347 18.39 -0.40 -19.54
C HIS A 347 17.28 -1.07 -18.73
N ASN A 348 16.03 -0.65 -18.92
CA ASN A 348 14.88 -1.27 -18.27
C ASN A 348 14.38 -2.43 -19.13
N PRO A 349 14.78 -3.69 -18.86
CA PRO A 349 14.25 -4.85 -19.59
C PRO A 349 12.74 -5.02 -19.40
N PHE A 350 12.15 -4.36 -18.40
CA PHE A 350 10.73 -4.51 -18.06
C PHE A 350 9.84 -3.47 -18.72
N ASN A 351 10.38 -2.64 -19.63
CA ASN A 351 9.60 -1.59 -20.26
C ASN A 351 8.51 -2.19 -21.16
N LEU A 352 7.25 -1.88 -20.86
CA LEU A 352 6.07 -2.33 -21.61
C LEU A 352 5.56 -1.17 -22.46
N ASN A 353 5.46 -1.39 -23.77
CA ASN A 353 4.89 -0.40 -24.69
C ASN A 353 3.44 -0.78 -25.02
N SER A 354 2.57 0.21 -25.19
CA SER A 354 1.22 -0.04 -25.69
C SER A 354 1.31 -0.58 -27.12
N SER A 355 0.54 -1.63 -27.43
CA SER A 355 0.36 -2.07 -28.81
C SER A 355 -0.81 -1.29 -29.47
N GLU A 356 -0.97 -1.41 -30.79
CA GLU A 356 -2.15 -0.88 -31.48
C GLU A 356 -3.46 -1.51 -30.95
N ASN A 357 -3.39 -2.71 -30.38
CA ASN A 357 -4.50 -3.39 -29.71
C ASN A 357 -4.37 -3.23 -28.20
N GLU A 358 -5.35 -2.59 -27.58
CA GLU A 358 -5.37 -2.30 -26.13
C GLU A 358 -5.31 -3.56 -25.25
N ASN A 359 -5.67 -4.73 -25.79
CA ASN A 359 -5.59 -5.99 -25.05
C ASN A 359 -4.18 -6.57 -24.96
N TYR A 360 -3.20 -5.96 -25.64
CA TYR A 360 -1.84 -6.47 -25.72
C TYR A 360 -0.79 -5.40 -25.42
N LEU A 361 0.30 -5.84 -24.80
CA LEU A 361 1.47 -5.04 -24.48
C LEU A 361 2.68 -5.55 -25.25
N SER A 362 3.46 -4.63 -25.81
CA SER A 362 4.72 -4.94 -26.46
C SER A 362 5.84 -5.09 -25.43
N ILE A 363 6.55 -6.21 -25.54
CA ILE A 363 7.72 -6.57 -24.74
C ILE A 363 8.99 -6.49 -25.59
N ASP A 364 10.13 -6.31 -24.93
CA ASP A 364 11.44 -6.40 -25.57
C ASP A 364 11.87 -7.87 -25.70
N SER A 365 12.21 -8.30 -26.91
CA SER A 365 12.63 -9.68 -27.20
C SER A 365 13.92 -10.05 -26.47
N ASP A 366 14.77 -9.06 -26.18
CA ASP A 366 16.07 -9.26 -25.54
C ASP A 366 15.95 -9.69 -24.06
N CYS A 367 14.73 -9.64 -23.52
CA CYS A 367 14.42 -10.03 -22.14
C CYS A 367 13.92 -11.48 -22.05
N LEU A 368 13.62 -12.11 -23.19
CA LEU A 368 13.42 -13.55 -23.25
C LEU A 368 14.80 -14.23 -23.22
N HIS A 369 14.91 -15.33 -22.47
CA HIS A 369 16.18 -16.01 -22.24
C HIS A 369 16.05 -17.49 -22.56
N GLU A 370 17.07 -18.10 -23.19
CA GLU A 370 17.09 -19.54 -23.38
C GLU A 370 17.02 -20.31 -22.04
N ASN A 371 16.51 -21.53 -22.10
CA ASN A 371 16.37 -22.44 -20.96
C ASN A 371 15.49 -21.88 -19.82
N SER A 372 14.65 -20.92 -20.12
CA SER A 372 13.65 -20.38 -19.18
C SER A 372 12.24 -20.76 -19.62
N SER A 373 11.38 -21.06 -18.63
CA SER A 373 9.96 -21.31 -18.89
C SER A 373 9.21 -19.98 -18.82
N ILE A 374 8.49 -19.63 -19.89
CA ILE A 374 7.71 -18.40 -19.93
C ILE A 374 6.34 -18.60 -19.24
N PRO A 375 5.96 -17.78 -18.25
CA PRO A 375 4.72 -18.00 -17.50
C PRO A 375 3.45 -17.46 -18.18
N PHE A 376 3.55 -16.94 -19.41
CA PHE A 376 2.48 -16.30 -20.17
C PHE A 376 2.53 -16.71 -21.65
N ASP A 377 1.46 -16.44 -22.39
CA ASP A 377 1.43 -16.62 -23.84
C ASP A 377 2.16 -15.44 -24.53
N VAL A 378 2.96 -15.74 -25.55
CA VAL A 378 3.63 -14.74 -26.38
C VAL A 378 3.03 -14.75 -27.78
N TYR A 379 2.74 -13.56 -28.29
CA TYR A 379 2.10 -13.32 -29.58
C TYR A 379 2.98 -12.44 -30.46
N PHE A 380 2.71 -12.46 -31.76
CA PHE A 380 3.20 -11.45 -32.70
C PHE A 380 2.08 -11.09 -33.69
N GLU A 381 2.14 -9.87 -34.20
CA GLU A 381 1.17 -9.37 -35.19
C GLU A 381 1.74 -9.53 -36.61
N LEU A 382 0.94 -10.08 -37.52
CA LEU A 382 1.25 -10.09 -38.95
C LEU A 382 1.01 -8.71 -39.57
N LYS A 383 2.03 -8.13 -40.20
CA LYS A 383 1.95 -6.80 -40.82
C LYS A 383 0.89 -6.69 -41.92
N GLU A 384 0.65 -7.76 -42.67
CA GLU A 384 -0.19 -7.75 -43.87
C GLU A 384 -1.69 -7.71 -43.55
N ASN A 385 -2.12 -8.41 -42.50
CA ASN A 385 -3.54 -8.60 -42.19
C ASN A 385 -3.90 -8.36 -40.73
N LYS A 386 -2.95 -7.85 -39.92
CA LYS A 386 -3.14 -7.52 -38.50
C LYS A 386 -3.65 -8.69 -37.66
N LYS A 387 -3.44 -9.94 -38.13
CA LYS A 387 -3.79 -11.13 -37.34
C LYS A 387 -2.74 -11.36 -36.27
N MET A 388 -3.23 -11.61 -35.07
CA MET A 388 -2.43 -12.04 -33.93
C MET A 388 -2.16 -13.53 -34.00
N LEU A 389 -0.89 -13.93 -34.01
CA LEU A 389 -0.48 -15.31 -33.97
C LEU A 389 0.20 -15.60 -32.63
N LYS A 390 -0.27 -16.65 -31.95
CA LYS A 390 0.38 -17.17 -30.75
C LYS A 390 1.68 -17.87 -31.16
N MET A 391 2.80 -17.34 -30.71
CA MET A 391 4.13 -17.86 -30.99
C MET A 391 4.56 -18.90 -29.97
N PHE A 392 4.45 -18.54 -28.69
CA PHE A 392 4.74 -19.46 -27.59
C PHE A 392 3.54 -19.54 -26.65
N LYS A 393 3.29 -20.75 -26.15
CA LYS A 393 2.26 -20.97 -25.14
C LYS A 393 2.85 -20.70 -23.76
N LYS A 394 2.01 -20.32 -22.81
CA LYS A 394 2.35 -20.39 -21.39
C LYS A 394 3.01 -21.73 -21.05
N GLU A 395 4.02 -21.67 -20.18
CA GLU A 395 4.87 -22.77 -19.70
C GLU A 395 5.82 -23.36 -20.76
N THR A 396 5.91 -22.74 -21.95
CA THR A 396 6.91 -23.15 -22.95
C THR A 396 8.32 -22.93 -22.41
N LEU A 397 9.16 -23.96 -22.47
CA LEU A 397 10.60 -23.85 -22.23
C LEU A 397 11.28 -23.34 -23.50
N LEU A 398 11.83 -22.13 -23.46
CA LEU A 398 12.49 -21.52 -24.61
C LEU A 398 13.81 -22.23 -24.92
N SER A 399 13.99 -22.68 -26.17
CA SER A 399 15.26 -23.24 -26.64
C SER A 399 16.11 -22.21 -27.38
N ASP A 400 17.40 -22.48 -27.54
CA ASP A 400 18.31 -21.64 -28.34
C ASP A 400 17.80 -21.44 -29.77
N LYS A 401 17.14 -22.46 -30.34
CA LYS A 401 16.55 -22.40 -31.69
C LYS A 401 15.37 -21.44 -31.75
N ASP A 402 14.59 -21.34 -30.68
CA ASP A 402 13.45 -20.42 -30.59
C ASP A 402 13.96 -18.98 -30.56
N MET A 403 14.98 -18.70 -29.74
CA MET A 403 15.62 -17.39 -29.65
C MET A 403 16.31 -16.98 -30.96
N ALA A 404 17.00 -17.92 -31.61
CA ALA A 404 17.57 -17.71 -32.95
C ALA A 404 16.47 -17.39 -33.96
N SER A 405 15.34 -18.12 -33.95
CA SER A 405 14.24 -17.85 -34.88
C SER A 405 13.59 -16.49 -34.67
N ILE A 406 13.47 -15.98 -33.43
CA ILE A 406 12.96 -14.61 -33.17
C ILE A 406 13.88 -13.58 -33.84
N SER A 407 15.18 -13.74 -33.60
CA SER A 407 16.22 -12.83 -34.06
C SER A 407 16.36 -12.84 -35.59
N GLU A 408 16.44 -14.02 -36.21
CA GLU A 408 16.59 -14.19 -37.65
C GLU A 408 15.40 -13.64 -38.43
N LYS A 409 14.18 -13.92 -37.94
CA LYS A 409 12.94 -13.45 -38.59
C LYS A 409 12.60 -12.00 -38.25
N LYS A 410 13.38 -11.34 -37.38
CA LYS A 410 13.17 -9.96 -36.91
C LYS A 410 11.73 -9.74 -36.42
N ILE A 411 11.24 -10.69 -35.60
CA ILE A 411 9.87 -10.64 -35.07
C ILE A 411 9.82 -9.58 -33.96
N ASN A 412 9.41 -8.36 -34.32
CA ASN A 412 9.27 -7.25 -33.40
C ASN A 412 8.08 -6.36 -33.85
N PRO A 413 7.14 -6.02 -32.95
CA PRO A 413 7.11 -6.34 -31.52
C PRO A 413 6.64 -7.76 -31.19
N LEU A 414 7.20 -8.32 -30.11
CA LEU A 414 6.58 -9.42 -29.39
C LEU A 414 5.55 -8.85 -28.43
N LEU A 415 4.45 -9.57 -28.27
CA LEU A 415 3.25 -9.11 -27.58
C LEU A 415 2.85 -10.10 -26.48
N ILE A 416 2.38 -9.58 -25.35
CA ILE A 416 1.75 -10.36 -24.26
C ILE A 416 0.34 -9.82 -24.01
N SER A 417 -0.51 -10.60 -23.37
CA SER A 417 -1.81 -10.09 -22.89
C SER A 417 -1.60 -8.97 -21.87
N ALA A 418 -2.41 -7.92 -21.89
CA ALA A 418 -2.36 -6.86 -20.89
C ALA A 418 -2.61 -7.41 -19.46
N ASN A 419 -3.38 -8.49 -19.34
CA ASN A 419 -3.62 -9.17 -18.05
C ASN A 419 -2.38 -9.92 -17.51
N ASP A 420 -1.37 -10.16 -18.34
CA ASP A 420 -0.15 -10.89 -17.97
C ASP A 420 1.01 -9.95 -17.58
N GLU A 421 0.76 -8.64 -17.43
CA GLU A 421 1.77 -7.63 -17.05
C GLU A 421 2.55 -8.01 -15.79
N LEU A 422 1.86 -8.47 -14.74
CA LEU A 422 2.54 -8.87 -13.50
C LEU A 422 3.39 -10.13 -13.68
N LEU A 423 2.97 -11.05 -14.55
CA LEU A 423 3.74 -12.26 -14.86
C LEU A 423 5.01 -11.93 -15.65
N TRP A 424 4.94 -10.93 -16.53
CA TRP A 424 6.11 -10.38 -17.23
C TRP A 424 7.13 -9.81 -16.24
N TYR A 425 6.69 -8.99 -15.29
CA TYR A 425 7.58 -8.43 -14.28
C TYR A 425 8.25 -9.49 -13.42
N LYS A 426 7.50 -10.51 -12.96
CA LYS A 426 8.06 -11.64 -12.20
C LYS A 426 9.12 -12.38 -12.99
N TYR A 427 8.77 -12.81 -14.21
CA TYR A 427 9.69 -13.51 -15.10
C TYR A 427 10.96 -12.70 -15.37
N GLY A 428 10.79 -11.41 -15.70
CA GLY A 428 11.91 -10.53 -15.99
C GLY A 428 12.85 -10.38 -14.81
N VAL A 429 12.33 -10.18 -13.59
CA VAL A 429 13.17 -10.06 -12.40
C VAL A 429 13.90 -11.37 -12.09
N GLU A 430 13.23 -12.51 -12.20
CA GLU A 430 13.85 -13.82 -11.97
C GLU A 430 15.02 -14.06 -12.94
N VAL A 431 14.83 -13.76 -14.21
CA VAL A 431 15.87 -13.86 -15.25
C VAL A 431 17.00 -12.87 -15.00
N TYR A 432 16.68 -11.63 -14.67
CA TYR A 432 17.65 -10.58 -14.36
C TYR A 432 18.55 -10.99 -13.18
N LEU A 433 17.96 -11.46 -12.08
CA LEU A 433 18.72 -11.88 -10.89
C LEU A 433 19.59 -13.11 -11.13
N LYS A 434 19.17 -14.05 -11.99
CA LYS A 434 20.00 -15.21 -12.38
C LYS A 434 21.23 -14.83 -13.21
N LYS A 435 21.20 -13.67 -13.87
CA LYS A 435 22.29 -13.17 -14.73
C LYS A 435 23.34 -12.37 -13.97
N LEU A 436 22.96 -11.81 -12.81
CA LEU A 436 23.85 -11.03 -11.94
C LEU A 436 24.85 -11.93 -11.22
#